data_AF-A0A7S1N2F5-F1
#
_entry.id   AF-A0A7S1N2F5-F1
#
_cell.length_a   1.000
_cell.length_b   1.000
_cell.length_c   1.000
_cell.angle_alpha   90.00
_cell.angle_beta   90.00
_cell.angle_gamma   90.00
#
_symmetry.space_group_name_H-M   'P 1'
#
loop_
_entity.id
_entity.type
_entity.pdbx_description
1 polymer ?
#
loop_
_entity_poly.entity_id
_entity_poly.type
_entity_poly.pdbx_seq_one_letter_code
_entity_poly.pdbx_strand_id
1 'polypeptide(L)'
;MALMAPEKVSAIVAWLCHPTCHEEATIHEAGAGYFARLRWQRSAPLFVTAAEGVAGAPTPEQVRAGAATLADFGRGDAPRSGDGSMGAPLAAER
;
A
#
# COMPACT_ATOMS: atom_id res chain seq x y z
N MET A 1 8.63 18.25 -28.02
CA MET A 1 7.38 18.56 -27.29
C MET A 1 6.25 17.55 -27.51
N ALA A 2 6.17 16.83 -28.64
CA ALA A 2 5.09 15.86 -28.91
C ALA A 2 4.96 14.69 -27.90
N LEU A 3 6.05 14.31 -27.22
CA LEU A 3 6.04 13.23 -26.23
C LEU A 3 5.40 13.63 -24.89
N MET A 4 5.30 14.92 -24.55
CA MET A 4 4.72 15.38 -23.28
C MET A 4 3.47 16.24 -23.52
N ALA A 5 2.77 15.97 -24.63
CA ALA A 5 1.55 16.69 -24.98
C ALA A 5 0.37 16.21 -24.10
N PRO A 6 -0.62 17.06 -23.79
CA PRO A 6 -1.78 16.70 -22.95
C PRO A 6 -2.57 15.49 -23.48
N GLU A 7 -2.60 15.29 -24.80
CA GLU A 7 -3.25 14.17 -25.47
C GLU A 7 -2.64 12.82 -25.08
N LYS A 8 -1.41 12.83 -24.54
CA LYS A 8 -0.74 11.64 -23.99
C LYS A 8 -1.28 11.21 -22.62
N VAL A 9 -2.17 12.00 -22.02
CA VAL A 9 -2.80 11.74 -20.72
C VAL A 9 -4.33 11.72 -20.82
N SER A 10 -4.94 12.52 -21.71
CA SER A 10 -6.41 12.68 -21.76
C SER A 10 -7.19 11.38 -21.95
N ALA A 11 -6.62 10.36 -22.60
CA ALA A 11 -7.27 9.07 -22.81
C ALA A 11 -7.59 8.32 -21.51
N ILE A 12 -6.67 8.26 -20.52
CA ILE A 12 -6.95 7.58 -19.25
C ILE A 12 -8.01 8.33 -18.45
N VAL A 13 -8.03 9.67 -18.54
CA VAL A 13 -9.08 10.49 -17.89
C VAL A 13 -10.45 10.16 -18.47
N ALA A 14 -10.56 10.12 -19.81
CA ALA A 14 -11.81 9.76 -20.47
C ALA A 14 -12.29 8.35 -20.08
N TRP A 15 -11.36 7.38 -20.00
CA TRP A 15 -11.69 6.02 -19.55
C TRP A 15 -12.17 6.00 -18.10
N LEU A 16 -11.45 6.64 -17.17
CA LEU A 16 -11.81 6.65 -15.74
C LEU A 16 -13.16 7.34 -15.47
N CYS A 17 -13.59 8.25 -16.34
CA CYS A 17 -14.91 8.90 -16.26
C CYS A 17 -16.01 8.18 -17.07
N HIS A 18 -15.70 7.10 -17.79
CA HIS A 18 -16.69 6.39 -18.61
C HIS A 18 -17.65 5.59 -17.73
N PRO A 19 -18.97 5.54 -18.01
CA PRO A 19 -19.95 4.84 -17.17
C PRO A 19 -19.75 3.33 -17.01
N THR A 20 -18.93 2.71 -17.87
CA THR A 20 -18.57 1.29 -17.77
C THR A 20 -17.24 1.05 -17.04
N CYS A 21 -16.56 2.11 -16.61
CA CYS A 21 -15.37 1.98 -15.77
C CYS A 21 -15.83 1.80 -14.32
N HIS A 22 -15.39 0.70 -13.69
CA HIS A 22 -15.73 0.35 -12.31
C HIS A 22 -14.56 0.58 -11.34
N GLU A 23 -13.55 1.35 -11.76
CA GLU A 23 -12.42 1.70 -10.89
C GLU A 23 -12.82 2.82 -9.93
N GLU A 24 -12.64 2.59 -8.64
CA GLU A 24 -13.01 3.52 -7.57
C GLU A 24 -11.84 3.73 -6.60
N ALA A 25 -11.64 4.97 -6.14
CA ALA A 25 -10.60 5.34 -5.18
C ALA A 25 -9.19 4.84 -5.55
N THR A 26 -8.85 4.89 -6.84
CA THR A 26 -7.56 4.43 -7.39
C THR A 26 -6.63 5.59 -7.72
N ILE A 27 -5.32 5.32 -7.72
CA ILE A 27 -4.29 6.29 -8.08
C ILE A 27 -3.59 5.80 -9.34
N HIS A 28 -3.44 6.68 -10.33
CA HIS A 28 -2.78 6.36 -11.60
C HIS A 28 -1.66 7.36 -11.88
N GLU A 29 -0.54 6.85 -12.36
CA GLU A 29 0.52 7.63 -13.01
C GLU A 29 0.25 7.62 -14.53
N ALA A 30 0.33 8.80 -15.15
CA ALA A 30 0.09 8.96 -16.57
C ALA A 30 1.00 10.03 -17.17
N GLY A 31 1.66 9.73 -18.28
CA GLY A 31 2.54 10.67 -18.96
C GLY A 31 3.19 10.05 -20.19
N ALA A 32 3.37 10.82 -21.26
CA ALA A 32 4.00 10.36 -22.50
C ALA A 32 3.39 9.10 -23.15
N GLY A 33 2.13 8.76 -22.82
CA GLY A 33 1.45 7.55 -23.29
C GLY A 33 1.73 6.32 -22.43
N TYR A 34 2.45 6.48 -21.32
CA TYR A 34 2.59 5.49 -20.25
C TYR A 34 1.48 5.68 -19.21
N PHE A 35 0.96 4.56 -18.72
CA PHE A 35 -0.10 4.51 -17.72
C PHE A 35 0.19 3.38 -16.73
N ALA A 36 0.15 3.68 -15.43
CA ALA A 36 0.29 2.67 -14.39
C ALA A 36 -0.65 2.97 -13.22
N ARG A 37 -1.15 1.92 -12.56
CA ARG A 37 -1.92 2.02 -11.33
C ARG A 37 -1.00 1.83 -10.13
N LEU A 38 -1.14 2.71 -9.15
CA LEU A 38 -0.45 2.65 -7.87
C LEU A 38 -1.37 2.03 -6.80
N ARG A 39 -0.76 1.34 -5.84
CA ARG A 39 -1.44 0.80 -4.65
C ARG A 39 -0.53 0.89 -3.44
N TRP A 40 -1.11 0.87 -2.25
CA TRP A 40 -0.35 0.67 -1.02
C TRP A 40 0.20 -0.75 -0.94
N GLN A 41 1.35 -0.87 -0.29
CA GLN A 41 1.93 -2.14 0.10
C GLN A 41 2.44 -2.00 1.53
N ARG A 42 2.14 -2.98 2.37
CA ARG A 42 2.55 -3.06 3.76
C ARG A 42 3.46 -4.26 3.90
N SER A 43 4.57 -4.11 4.63
CA SER A 43 5.54 -5.17 4.88
C SER A 43 4.95 -6.28 5.76
N ALA A 44 5.70 -7.36 5.94
CA ALA A 44 5.39 -8.37 6.94
C ALA A 44 5.23 -7.72 8.32
N PRO A 45 4.21 -8.12 9.10
CA PRO A 45 3.95 -7.50 10.39
C PRO A 45 4.97 -7.97 11.44
N LEU A 46 5.54 -7.03 12.17
CA LEU A 46 6.36 -7.30 13.35
C LEU A 46 5.50 -7.21 14.61
N PHE A 47 5.29 -8.33 15.27
CA PHE A 47 4.67 -8.39 16.59
C PHE A 47 5.74 -8.65 17.65
N VAL A 48 5.99 -7.66 18.50
CA VAL A 48 6.96 -7.73 19.61
C VAL A 48 6.35 -8.26 20.91
N THR A 49 5.05 -8.57 20.91
CA THR A 49 4.31 -9.12 22.05
C THR A 49 4.87 -10.45 22.56
N ALA A 50 5.58 -11.22 21.73
CA ALA A 50 6.27 -12.43 22.17
C ALA A 50 7.47 -12.15 23.09
N ALA A 51 8.10 -10.98 22.97
CA ALA A 51 9.28 -10.62 23.77
C ALA A 51 8.90 -9.86 25.06
N GLU A 52 7.84 -9.05 25.02
CA GLU A 52 7.41 -8.21 26.16
C GLU A 52 6.15 -8.72 26.88
N GLY A 53 5.50 -9.76 26.34
CA GLY A 53 4.15 -10.13 26.74
C GLY A 53 3.09 -9.16 26.20
N VAL A 54 1.83 -9.43 26.52
CA VAL A 54 0.67 -8.67 25.99
C VAL A 54 0.55 -7.27 26.62
N ALA A 55 1.03 -7.10 27.86
CA ALA A 55 0.92 -5.86 28.62
C ALA A 55 2.24 -5.07 28.73
N GLY A 56 3.37 -5.67 28.34
CA GLY A 56 4.68 -5.01 28.38
C GLY A 56 4.85 -4.00 27.26
N ALA A 57 5.66 -2.97 27.52
CA ALA A 57 5.95 -1.94 26.53
C ALA A 57 7.19 -2.33 25.71
N PRO A 58 7.13 -2.33 24.37
CA PRO A 58 8.27 -2.66 23.54
C PRO A 58 9.44 -1.70 23.69
N THR A 59 10.63 -2.27 23.78
CA THR A 59 11.89 -1.53 23.75
C THR A 59 12.30 -1.23 22.30
N PRO A 60 13.05 -0.14 22.06
CA PRO A 60 13.62 0.14 20.75
C PRO A 60 14.47 -1.00 20.19
N GLU A 61 15.20 -1.71 21.06
CA GLU A 61 16.07 -2.83 20.70
C GLU A 61 15.30 -4.00 20.08
N GLN A 62 14.09 -4.28 20.55
CA GLN A 62 13.24 -5.34 20.00
C GLN A 62 12.69 -4.97 18.63
N VAL A 63 12.32 -3.71 18.43
CA VAL A 63 11.92 -3.21 17.11
C VAL A 63 13.10 -3.32 16.14
N ARG A 64 14.30 -2.91 16.56
CA ARG A 64 15.53 -3.05 15.79
C ARG A 64 15.82 -4.51 15.42
N ALA A 65 15.64 -5.44 16.35
CA ALA A 65 15.84 -6.88 16.07
C ALA A 65 14.91 -7.40 14.96
N GLY A 66 13.72 -6.82 14.81
CA GLY A 66 12.76 -7.13 13.75
C GLY A 66 12.93 -6.34 12.46
N ALA A 67 14.00 -5.57 12.27
CA ALA A 67 14.19 -4.71 11.10
C ALA A 67 14.12 -5.48 9.77
N ALA A 68 14.63 -6.72 9.73
CA ALA A 68 14.53 -7.58 8.54
C ALA A 68 13.08 -7.94 8.20
N THR A 69 12.22 -8.17 9.20
CA THR A 69 10.79 -8.42 9.01
C THR A 69 10.08 -7.19 8.44
N LEU A 70 10.40 -6.00 8.95
CA LEU A 70 9.83 -4.73 8.44
C LEU A 70 10.30 -4.40 7.01
N ALA A 71 11.43 -4.96 6.56
CA ALA A 71 11.90 -4.84 5.19
C ALA A 71 11.34 -5.92 4.24
N ASP A 72 10.67 -6.95 4.76
CA ASP A 72 10.10 -8.03 3.95
C ASP A 72 8.72 -7.65 3.42
N PHE A 73 8.67 -7.15 2.19
CA PHE A 73 7.42 -6.88 1.47
C PHE A 73 6.87 -8.10 0.71
N GLY A 74 7.62 -9.21 0.64
CA GLY A 74 7.20 -10.45 -0.01
C GLY A 74 6.22 -11.26 0.85
N ARG A 75 6.32 -11.14 2.18
CA ARG A 75 5.37 -11.70 3.15
C ARG A 75 4.38 -10.67 3.72
N GLY A 76 4.31 -9.50 3.09
CA GLY A 76 3.38 -8.45 3.41
C GLY A 76 2.04 -8.58 2.67
N ASP A 77 1.28 -7.49 2.67
CA ASP A 77 0.00 -7.40 1.96
C ASP A 77 -0.17 -6.05 1.23
N ALA A 78 -1.28 -5.92 0.50
CA ALA A 78 -1.64 -4.70 -0.24
C ALA A 78 -3.03 -4.24 0.20
N PRO A 79 -3.14 -3.59 1.38
CA PRO A 79 -4.44 -3.19 1.92
C PRO A 79 -5.12 -2.16 1.02
N ARG A 80 -6.46 -2.19 0.99
CA ARG A 80 -7.23 -1.21 0.23
C ARG A 80 -7.40 0.05 1.05
N SER A 81 -7.14 1.20 0.42
CA SER A 81 -7.33 2.49 1.08
C SER A 81 -8.83 2.77 1.26
N GLY A 82 -9.23 3.21 2.45
CA GLY A 82 -10.59 3.71 2.70
C GLY A 82 -11.67 2.66 2.99
N ASP A 83 -11.38 1.36 2.90
CA ASP A 83 -12.36 0.29 3.24
C ASP A 83 -12.22 -0.23 4.69
N GLY A 84 -11.37 0.41 5.50
CA GLY A 84 -11.07 0.00 6.87
C GLY A 84 -10.01 -1.10 7.01
N SER A 85 -9.60 -1.76 5.92
CA SER A 85 -8.57 -2.82 5.94
C SER A 85 -7.14 -2.30 6.16
N MET A 86 -6.96 -0.97 6.16
CA MET A 86 -5.69 -0.32 6.49
C MET A 86 -5.28 -0.53 7.95
N GLY A 87 -6.23 -0.88 8.84
CA GLY A 87 -5.91 -1.30 10.21
C GLY A 87 -4.96 -2.49 10.24
N ALA A 88 -4.07 -2.53 11.22
CA ALA A 88 -3.24 -3.72 11.45
C ALA A 88 -4.11 -4.84 12.07
N PRO A 89 -3.90 -6.11 11.72
CA PRO A 89 -4.53 -7.22 12.44
C PRO A 89 -4.14 -7.19 13.91
N LEU A 90 -5.06 -7.60 14.79
CA LEU A 90 -4.80 -7.60 16.22
C LEU A 90 -3.70 -8.62 16.54
N ALA A 91 -2.78 -8.27 17.43
CA ALA A 91 -1.70 -9.18 17.85
C ALA A 91 -2.23 -10.48 18.49
N ALA A 92 -3.48 -10.47 18.98
CA ALA A 92 -4.15 -11.61 19.60
C ALA A 92 -4.86 -12.55 18.60
N GLU A 93 -4.98 -12.17 17.33
CA GLU A 93 -5.68 -12.95 16.28
C GLU A 93 -4.70 -13.83 15.48
N ARG A 94 -3.54 -14.15 16.07
CA ARG A 94 -2.47 -14.95 15.47
C ARG A 94 -2.50 -16.41 15.88
#